data_AF-A0A3N5QZC2-F1
#
_entry.id   AF-A0A3N5QZC2-F1
#
_cell.length_a   1.000
_cell.length_b   1.000
_cell.length_c   1.000
_cell.angle_alpha   90.00
_cell.angle_beta   90.00
_cell.angle_gamma   90.00
#
_symmetry.space_group_name_H-M   'P 1'
#
loop_
_entity.id
_entity.type
_entity.pdbx_description
1 polymer ?
#
loop_
_entity_poly.entity_id
_entity_poly.type
_entity_poly.pdbx_seq_one_letter_code
_entity_poly.pdbx_strand_id
1 'polypeptide(L)'
;MRFWKNVSPISSILMAMLLSYCILTSISQVSLFQAEGQRFEIAALQDKTDDIIDDAHNLAKKLREVQGQKIPNDYIVVMKNDFLSSVHSLADKAKSEGATVEHIFDHVFPGFTVKVPNAEVLETIMQNPNVDYVQPDVKVKAFAQSLPSGVNRIDGDLSSTKSGDGSGSVNADIAILDTGIDLNHPDLNVYKQVTFVPGTSNANDDDGHGTAVAG
;
A
#
# COMPACT_ATOMS: atom_id res chain seq x y z
N MET A 1 25.54 6.19 34.79
CA MET A 1 25.41 4.86 34.15
C MET A 1 23.99 4.72 33.61
N ARG A 2 23.82 4.98 32.32
CA ARG A 2 22.58 4.78 31.56
C ARG A 2 22.79 3.54 30.70
N PHE A 3 21.97 2.50 30.87
CA PHE A 3 22.07 1.28 30.06
C PHE A 3 20.70 0.65 29.81
N TRP A 4 19.79 1.40 29.21
CA TRP A 4 18.58 0.83 28.61
C TRP A 4 18.48 1.35 27.18
N LYS A 5 18.66 0.46 26.20
CA LYS A 5 18.09 0.57 24.85
C LYS A 5 18.29 -0.73 24.06
N ASN A 6 17.25 -1.05 23.31
CA ASN A 6 17.15 -2.02 22.22
C ASN A 6 16.90 -3.48 22.61
N VAL A 7 15.63 -3.78 22.90
CA VAL A 7 15.05 -5.10 22.67
C VAL A 7 14.12 -4.97 21.46
N SER A 8 14.35 -5.80 20.43
CA SER A 8 13.53 -5.84 19.21
C SER A 8 12.12 -6.40 19.50
N PRO A 9 11.08 -6.03 18.73
CA PRO A 9 9.69 -6.44 18.99
C PRO A 9 9.45 -7.95 18.93
N ILE A 10 10.39 -8.72 18.38
CA ILE A 10 10.35 -10.19 18.31
C ILE A 10 10.59 -10.84 19.69
N SER A 11 11.32 -10.16 20.59
CA SER A 11 11.66 -10.70 21.92
C SER A 11 10.49 -10.68 22.91
N SER A 12 9.53 -9.76 22.74
CA SER A 12 8.39 -9.64 23.66
C SER A 12 7.36 -10.76 23.45
N ILE A 13 7.22 -11.25 22.21
CA ILE A 13 6.30 -12.32 21.85
C ILE A 13 6.82 -13.68 22.36
N LEU A 14 8.14 -13.93 22.23
CA LEU A 14 8.76 -15.16 22.75
C LEU A 14 8.70 -15.25 24.29
N MET A 15 8.80 -14.11 24.97
CA MET A 15 8.73 -14.05 26.43
C MET A 15 7.31 -14.25 26.97
N ALA A 16 6.29 -13.79 26.23
CA ALA A 16 4.89 -14.06 26.53
C ALA A 16 4.52 -15.55 26.35
N MET A 17 5.07 -16.23 25.33
CA MET A 17 4.88 -17.68 25.14
C MET A 17 5.52 -18.52 26.26
N LEU A 18 6.70 -18.12 26.75
CA LEU A 18 7.41 -18.82 27.84
C LEU A 18 6.72 -18.65 29.21
N LEU A 19 6.11 -17.49 29.47
CA LEU A 19 5.34 -17.25 30.70
C LEU A 19 4.03 -18.05 30.73
N SER A 20 3.39 -18.28 29.57
CA SER A 20 2.19 -19.10 29.45
C SER A 20 2.44 -20.57 29.81
N TYR A 21 3.60 -21.11 29.40
CA TYR A 21 3.95 -22.52 29.64
C TYR A 21 4.22 -22.84 31.12
N CYS A 22 4.68 -21.87 31.92
CA CYS A 22 4.92 -22.05 33.36
C CYS A 22 3.63 -22.12 34.19
N ILE A 23 2.52 -21.55 33.70
CA ILE A 23 1.24 -21.56 34.43
C ILE A 23 0.57 -22.94 34.30
N LEU A 24 0.78 -23.63 33.17
CA LEU A 24 0.20 -24.95 32.89
C LEU A 24 0.71 -26.09 33.80
N THR A 25 1.92 -26.00 34.35
CA THR A 25 2.48 -27.07 35.20
C THR A 25 2.00 -27.03 36.66
N SER A 26 1.36 -25.94 37.10
CA SER A 26 1.06 -25.69 38.52
C SER A 26 -0.33 -26.16 38.97
N ILE A 27 -1.19 -26.60 38.06
CA ILE A 27 -2.63 -26.80 38.28
C ILE A 27 -3.00 -28.28 38.60
N SER A 28 -2.01 -29.18 38.71
CA SER A 28 -2.26 -30.62 38.77
C SER A 28 -2.78 -31.19 40.11
N GLN A 29 -3.22 -30.38 41.09
CA GLN A 29 -3.59 -30.89 42.44
C GLN A 29 -4.83 -30.24 43.12
N VAL A 30 -5.82 -29.71 42.39
CA VAL A 30 -7.06 -29.17 43.03
C VAL A 30 -8.30 -30.02 42.68
N SER A 31 -9.14 -30.22 43.69
CA SER A 31 -10.20 -31.22 43.86
C SER A 31 -11.33 -31.23 42.81
N LEU A 32 -11.95 -32.42 42.66
CA LEU A 32 -12.89 -32.81 41.58
C LEU A 32 -14.15 -31.92 41.41
N PHE A 33 -14.60 -31.19 42.45
CA PHE A 33 -15.73 -30.25 42.35
C PHE A 33 -15.33 -28.82 41.96
N GLN A 34 -14.08 -28.44 42.21
CA GLN A 34 -13.50 -27.19 41.73
C GLN A 34 -13.03 -27.34 40.27
N ALA A 35 -12.82 -28.57 39.82
CA ALA A 35 -12.41 -28.93 38.47
C ALA A 35 -13.49 -28.66 37.40
N GLU A 36 -14.80 -28.77 37.69
CA GLU A 36 -15.84 -28.49 36.69
C GLU A 36 -16.01 -26.99 36.42
N GLY A 37 -16.01 -26.15 37.46
CA GLY A 37 -16.03 -24.69 37.31
C GLY A 37 -14.77 -24.17 36.59
N GLN A 38 -13.60 -24.69 36.95
CA GLN A 38 -12.35 -24.37 36.25
C GLN A 38 -12.33 -24.89 34.80
N ARG A 39 -12.93 -26.05 34.50
CA ARG A 39 -13.06 -26.55 33.13
C ARG A 39 -13.93 -25.65 32.26
N PHE A 40 -15.02 -25.11 32.79
CA PHE A 40 -15.86 -24.15 32.07
C PHE A 40 -15.12 -22.83 31.81
N GLU A 41 -14.40 -22.33 32.81
CA GLU A 41 -13.63 -21.08 32.69
C GLU A 41 -12.45 -21.24 31.71
N ILE A 42 -11.75 -22.37 31.76
CA ILE A 42 -10.69 -22.71 30.79
C ILE A 42 -11.27 -22.88 29.38
N ALA A 43 -12.42 -23.54 29.23
CA ALA A 43 -13.06 -23.68 27.92
C ALA A 43 -13.49 -22.33 27.33
N ALA A 44 -14.08 -21.44 28.14
CA ALA A 44 -14.45 -20.09 27.71
C ALA A 44 -13.22 -19.22 27.38
N LEU A 45 -12.13 -19.37 28.14
CA LEU A 45 -10.87 -18.70 27.83
C LEU A 45 -10.26 -19.23 26.54
N GLN A 46 -10.36 -20.54 26.29
CA GLN A 46 -9.82 -21.17 25.09
C GLN A 46 -10.63 -20.79 23.84
N ASP A 47 -11.95 -20.82 23.92
CA ASP A 47 -12.88 -20.33 22.87
C ASP A 47 -12.57 -18.88 22.49
N LYS A 48 -12.42 -18.01 23.50
CA LYS A 48 -12.04 -16.61 23.29
C LYS A 48 -10.63 -16.46 22.68
N THR A 49 -9.73 -17.39 22.97
CA THR A 49 -8.38 -17.38 22.39
C THR A 49 -8.41 -17.81 20.93
N ASP A 50 -9.22 -18.79 20.58
CA ASP A 50 -9.41 -19.27 19.21
C ASP A 50 -10.05 -18.18 18.34
N ASP A 51 -11.06 -17.47 18.83
CA ASP A 51 -11.66 -16.30 18.16
C ASP A 51 -10.62 -15.21 17.85
N ILE A 52 -9.77 -14.88 18.82
CA ILE A 52 -8.70 -13.87 18.64
C ILE A 52 -7.69 -14.32 17.58
N ILE A 53 -7.35 -15.61 17.55
CA ILE A 53 -6.42 -16.17 16.56
C ILE A 53 -7.02 -16.10 15.16
N ASP A 54 -8.29 -16.44 15.01
CA ASP A 54 -8.99 -16.39 13.72
C ASP A 54 -9.13 -14.94 13.22
N ASP A 55 -9.46 -13.99 14.10
CA ASP A 55 -9.50 -12.57 13.77
C ASP A 55 -8.13 -12.04 13.35
N ALA A 56 -7.07 -12.37 14.09
CA ALA A 56 -5.71 -11.97 13.75
C ALA A 56 -5.26 -12.57 12.41
N HIS A 57 -5.63 -13.82 12.11
CA HIS A 57 -5.36 -14.45 10.82
C HIS A 57 -6.12 -13.75 9.69
N ASN A 58 -7.41 -13.48 9.86
CA ASN A 58 -8.23 -12.79 8.87
C ASN A 58 -7.71 -11.37 8.59
N LEU A 59 -7.25 -10.67 9.62
CA LEU A 59 -6.62 -9.36 9.50
C LEU A 59 -5.30 -9.48 8.72
N ALA A 60 -4.42 -10.39 9.12
CA ALA A 60 -3.14 -10.62 8.44
C ALA A 60 -3.32 -10.96 6.96
N LYS A 61 -4.40 -11.66 6.60
CA LYS A 61 -4.74 -11.99 5.20
C LYS A 61 -5.13 -10.76 4.37
N LYS A 62 -5.72 -9.73 4.99
CA LYS A 62 -6.08 -8.48 4.31
C LYS A 62 -4.87 -7.58 4.07
N LEU A 63 -3.81 -7.67 4.89
CA LEU A 63 -2.60 -6.89 4.65
C LEU A 63 -1.73 -7.58 3.60
N ARG A 64 -1.65 -7.01 2.39
CA ARG A 64 -0.80 -7.54 1.33
C ARG A 64 0.66 -7.16 1.56
N GLU A 65 1.52 -8.15 1.40
CA GLU A 65 2.95 -7.91 1.25
C GLU A 65 3.26 -7.36 -0.14
N VAL A 66 4.16 -6.38 -0.18
CA VAL A 66 4.59 -5.68 -1.39
C VAL A 66 6.11 -5.61 -1.43
N GLN A 67 6.67 -5.69 -2.63
CA GLN A 67 8.09 -5.50 -2.86
C GLN A 67 8.42 -4.01 -2.97
N GLY A 68 9.61 -3.61 -2.53
CA GLY A 68 10.09 -2.23 -2.60
C GLY A 68 10.18 -1.54 -1.24
N GLN A 69 10.62 -0.29 -1.25
CA GLN A 69 10.75 0.50 -0.04
C GLN A 69 9.38 1.03 0.38
N LYS A 70 8.79 0.41 1.41
CA LYS A 70 7.52 0.84 2.02
C LYS A 70 7.64 2.26 2.58
N ILE A 71 6.62 3.07 2.36
CA ILE A 71 6.46 4.38 2.99
C ILE A 71 5.82 4.15 4.36
N PRO A 72 6.48 4.54 5.47
CA PRO A 72 5.95 4.29 6.80
C PRO A 72 4.55 4.90 6.99
N ASN A 73 3.63 4.09 7.52
CA ASN A 73 2.26 4.48 7.84
C ASN A 73 1.39 4.90 6.66
N ASP A 74 1.81 4.63 5.42
CA ASP A 74 1.09 5.02 4.22
C ASP A 74 0.56 3.76 3.50
N TYR A 75 -0.73 3.77 3.16
CA TYR A 75 -1.43 2.58 2.70
C TYR A 75 -2.44 2.90 1.60
N ILE A 76 -2.63 1.92 0.73
CA ILE A 76 -3.70 1.87 -0.26
C ILE A 76 -4.74 0.86 0.22
N VAL A 77 -5.98 1.33 0.40
CA VAL A 77 -7.13 0.52 0.82
C VAL A 77 -7.98 0.22 -0.40
N VAL A 78 -8.20 -1.06 -0.66
CA VAL A 78 -9.03 -1.54 -1.77
C VAL A 78 -10.28 -2.21 -1.23
N MET A 79 -11.43 -1.85 -1.78
CA MET A 79 -12.74 -2.35 -1.35
C MET A 79 -13.29 -3.39 -2.34
N LYS A 80 -14.16 -4.26 -1.84
CA LYS A 80 -14.75 -5.37 -2.63
C LYS A 80 -15.77 -4.92 -3.66
N ASN A 81 -16.48 -3.82 -3.37
CA ASN A 81 -17.65 -3.38 -4.14
C ASN A 81 -17.47 -1.94 -4.61
N ASP A 82 -18.00 -1.63 -5.79
CA ASP A 82 -17.85 -0.33 -6.47
C ASP A 82 -18.76 0.79 -5.92
N PHE A 83 -19.34 0.60 -4.73
CA PHE A 83 -20.18 1.63 -4.12
C PHE A 83 -19.31 2.76 -3.55
N LEU A 84 -19.13 3.83 -4.33
CA LEU A 84 -18.36 5.01 -3.92
C LEU A 84 -18.82 5.58 -2.57
N SER A 85 -20.11 5.50 -2.25
CA SER A 85 -20.63 5.91 -0.93
C SER A 85 -20.00 5.13 0.24
N SER A 86 -19.71 3.84 0.05
CA SER A 86 -19.02 3.01 1.05
C SER A 86 -17.55 3.39 1.18
N VAL A 87 -16.90 3.74 0.07
CA VAL A 87 -15.53 4.27 0.05
C VAL A 87 -15.45 5.57 0.83
N HIS A 88 -16.34 6.53 0.53
CA HIS A 88 -16.41 7.80 1.25
C HIS A 88 -16.71 7.61 2.74
N SER A 89 -17.66 6.75 3.10
CA SER A 89 -18.00 6.50 4.51
C SER A 89 -16.81 5.93 5.30
N LEU A 90 -16.06 4.99 4.73
CA LEU A 90 -14.88 4.43 5.38
C LEU A 90 -13.74 5.44 5.46
N ALA A 91 -13.49 6.20 4.39
CA ALA A 91 -12.50 7.27 4.37
C ALA A 91 -12.81 8.33 5.44
N ASP A 92 -14.07 8.74 5.59
CA ASP A 92 -14.48 9.73 6.58
C ASP A 92 -14.38 9.18 8.02
N LYS A 93 -14.67 7.89 8.23
CA LYS A 93 -14.41 7.22 9.51
C LYS A 93 -12.92 7.25 9.85
N ALA A 94 -12.06 6.87 8.90
CA ALA A 94 -10.60 6.91 9.09
C ALA A 94 -10.11 8.32 9.44
N LYS A 95 -10.62 9.36 8.77
CA LYS A 95 -10.33 10.77 9.13
C LYS A 95 -10.75 11.11 10.56
N SER A 96 -11.93 10.66 11.00
CA SER A 96 -12.43 10.89 12.35
C SER A 96 -11.55 10.24 13.44
N GLU A 97 -10.81 9.19 13.08
CA GLU A 97 -9.85 8.48 13.93
C GLU A 97 -8.41 9.04 13.79
N GLY A 98 -8.25 10.16 13.07
CA GLY A 98 -6.98 10.89 12.95
C GLY A 98 -6.13 10.50 11.73
N ALA A 99 -6.65 9.69 10.81
CA ALA A 99 -5.97 9.41 9.55
C ALA A 99 -6.04 10.59 8.58
N THR A 100 -5.08 10.68 7.67
CA THR A 100 -5.13 11.58 6.52
C THR A 100 -5.44 10.78 5.27
N VAL A 101 -6.60 11.04 4.66
CA VAL A 101 -6.95 10.46 3.35
C VAL A 101 -6.44 11.38 2.26
N GLU A 102 -5.52 10.92 1.43
CA GLU A 102 -4.89 11.76 0.39
C GLU A 102 -5.64 11.69 -0.94
N HIS A 103 -6.12 10.51 -1.33
CA HIS A 103 -6.83 10.32 -2.58
C HIS A 103 -7.95 9.29 -2.46
N ILE A 104 -9.06 9.50 -3.14
CA ILE A 104 -10.15 8.54 -3.29
C ILE A 104 -10.22 8.17 -4.76
N PHE A 105 -10.15 6.87 -5.04
CA PHE A 105 -10.26 6.33 -6.39
C PHE A 105 -11.73 6.12 -6.72
N ASP A 106 -12.21 6.80 -7.77
CA ASP A 106 -13.60 6.76 -8.24
C ASP A 106 -13.77 6.20 -9.66
N HIS A 107 -12.67 6.04 -10.41
CA HIS A 107 -12.69 5.58 -11.81
C HIS A 107 -11.91 4.29 -12.08
N VAL A 108 -10.92 3.92 -11.24
CA VAL A 108 -10.00 2.80 -11.52
C VAL A 108 -10.40 1.55 -10.75
N PHE A 109 -10.61 1.70 -9.44
CA PHE A 109 -11.13 0.70 -8.51
C PHE A 109 -11.71 1.42 -7.28
N PRO A 110 -12.62 0.82 -6.52
CA PRO A 110 -13.13 1.42 -5.30
C PRO A 110 -12.08 1.35 -4.19
N GLY A 111 -11.58 2.51 -3.76
CA GLY A 111 -10.55 2.55 -2.73
C GLY A 111 -10.07 3.96 -2.42
N PHE A 112 -9.09 4.04 -1.54
CA PHE A 112 -8.47 5.31 -1.16
C PHE A 112 -7.05 5.12 -0.63
N THR A 113 -6.24 6.17 -0.68
CA THR A 113 -4.93 6.22 -0.02
C THR A 113 -5.05 6.90 1.33
N VAL A 114 -4.32 6.38 2.33
CA VAL A 114 -4.45 6.81 3.72
C VAL A 114 -3.13 6.75 4.47
N LYS A 115 -2.83 7.83 5.19
CA LYS A 115 -1.81 7.85 6.25
C LYS A 115 -2.45 7.64 7.59
N VAL A 116 -2.08 6.55 8.24
CA VAL A 116 -2.59 6.19 9.56
C VAL A 116 -1.68 6.75 10.65
N PRO A 117 -2.22 7.26 11.77
CA PRO A 117 -1.39 7.77 12.86
C PRO A 117 -0.75 6.64 13.68
N ASN A 118 -1.33 5.45 13.67
CA ASN A 118 -0.91 4.29 14.46
C ASN A 118 -1.52 2.99 13.89
N ALA A 119 -1.15 1.85 14.48
CA ALA A 119 -1.64 0.53 14.08
C ALA A 119 -3.14 0.32 14.35
N GLU A 120 -3.70 0.91 15.42
CA GLU A 120 -5.11 0.73 15.80
C GLU A 120 -6.07 1.24 14.72
N VAL A 121 -5.76 2.38 14.09
CA VAL A 121 -6.53 2.91 12.96
C VAL A 121 -6.44 2.01 11.73
N LEU A 122 -5.26 1.44 11.46
CA LEU A 122 -5.08 0.49 10.36
C LEU A 122 -5.91 -0.78 10.59
N GLU A 123 -5.84 -1.34 11.79
CA GLU A 123 -6.63 -2.52 12.19
C GLU A 123 -8.14 -2.23 12.03
N THR A 124 -8.58 -1.04 12.44
CA THR A 124 -9.98 -0.61 12.32
C THR A 124 -10.46 -0.52 10.87
N ILE A 125 -9.60 -0.02 9.96
CA ILE A 125 -9.88 -0.04 8.52
C ILE A 125 -9.99 -1.48 8.02
N MET A 126 -9.03 -2.33 8.39
CA MET A 126 -8.96 -3.72 7.95
C MET A 126 -10.11 -4.59 8.51
N GLN A 127 -10.68 -4.26 9.67
CA GLN A 127 -11.86 -4.93 10.22
C GLN A 127 -13.13 -4.66 9.41
N ASN A 128 -13.16 -3.62 8.57
CA ASN A 128 -14.33 -3.35 7.75
C ASN A 128 -14.59 -4.52 6.76
N PRO A 129 -15.80 -5.12 6.75
CA PRO A 129 -16.11 -6.28 5.93
C PRO A 129 -16.06 -6.00 4.42
N ASN A 130 -16.20 -4.74 4.02
CA ASN A 130 -16.14 -4.30 2.63
C ASN A 130 -14.71 -4.03 2.14
N VAL A 131 -13.70 -4.03 3.03
CA VAL A 131 -12.30 -3.99 2.62
C VAL A 131 -11.91 -5.37 2.07
N ASP A 132 -11.39 -5.37 0.85
CA ASP A 132 -10.81 -6.56 0.22
C ASP A 132 -9.40 -6.77 0.77
N TYR A 133 -8.54 -5.76 0.60
CA TYR A 133 -7.20 -5.76 1.14
C TYR A 133 -6.68 -4.35 1.37
N VAL A 134 -5.60 -4.27 2.15
CA VAL A 134 -4.80 -3.08 2.35
C VAL A 134 -3.37 -3.42 1.96
N GLN A 135 -2.68 -2.51 1.27
CA GLN A 135 -1.26 -2.69 0.96
C GLN A 135 -0.48 -1.44 1.36
N PRO A 136 0.78 -1.57 1.82
CA PRO A 136 1.65 -0.42 2.00
C PRO A 136 1.87 0.31 0.68
N ASP A 137 1.93 1.64 0.73
CA ASP A 137 2.45 2.42 -0.39
C ASP A 137 3.98 2.25 -0.48
N VAL A 138 4.51 2.20 -1.69
CA VAL A 138 5.92 1.87 -1.96
C VAL A 138 6.54 2.87 -2.90
N LYS A 139 7.80 3.20 -2.63
CA LYS A 139 8.58 4.03 -3.54
C LYS A 139 8.96 3.23 -4.79
N VAL A 140 8.61 3.80 -5.94
CA VAL A 140 9.09 3.36 -7.26
C VAL A 140 10.21 4.29 -7.75
N LYS A 141 10.98 3.82 -8.74
CA LYS A 141 12.05 4.59 -9.37
C LYS A 141 11.97 4.42 -10.87
N ALA A 142 12.31 5.46 -11.62
CA ALA A 142 12.52 5.34 -13.06
C ALA A 142 13.63 4.31 -13.33
N PHE A 143 13.41 3.48 -14.34
CA PHE A 143 14.43 2.53 -14.79
C PHE A 143 15.33 3.24 -15.77
N ALA A 144 16.64 3.32 -15.48
CA ALA A 144 17.59 3.91 -16.43
C ALA A 144 17.56 3.13 -17.75
N GLN A 145 17.10 3.79 -18.82
CA GLN A 145 17.17 3.25 -20.16
C GLN A 145 18.56 3.48 -20.75
N SER A 146 19.23 2.43 -21.22
CA SER A 146 20.36 2.59 -22.14
C SER A 146 19.82 2.86 -23.54
N LEU A 147 19.85 4.11 -24.00
CA LEU A 147 19.53 4.46 -25.39
C LEU A 147 20.69 4.06 -26.31
N PRO A 148 20.48 3.16 -27.32
CA PRO A 148 20.76 3.56 -28.72
C PRO A 148 20.03 2.74 -29.85
N SER A 149 19.92 3.33 -31.06
CA SER A 149 19.40 2.77 -32.35
C SER A 149 17.98 2.17 -32.36
N GLY A 150 17.19 2.35 -31.30
CA GLY A 150 15.88 1.72 -31.12
C GLY A 150 14.87 1.96 -32.26
N VAL A 151 14.89 3.14 -32.87
CA VAL A 151 14.04 3.46 -34.04
C VAL A 151 14.35 2.54 -35.22
N ASN A 152 15.63 2.35 -35.56
CA ASN A 152 16.04 1.43 -36.63
C ASN A 152 15.80 -0.04 -36.23
N ARG A 153 15.87 -0.37 -34.93
CA ARG A 153 15.63 -1.73 -34.44
C ARG A 153 14.18 -2.20 -34.64
N ILE A 154 13.23 -1.25 -34.63
CA ILE A 154 11.79 -1.50 -34.88
C ILE A 154 11.37 -1.11 -36.31
N ASP A 155 12.33 -0.81 -37.19
CA ASP A 155 12.10 -0.28 -38.55
C ASP A 155 11.16 0.95 -38.54
N GLY A 156 11.35 1.86 -37.58
CA GLY A 156 10.52 3.06 -37.41
C GLY A 156 10.60 4.02 -38.60
N ASP A 157 11.67 3.97 -39.37
CA ASP A 157 11.83 4.68 -40.65
C ASP A 157 10.90 4.13 -41.75
N LEU A 158 10.46 2.86 -41.63
CA LEU A 158 9.43 2.26 -42.49
C LEU A 158 8.01 2.58 -42.04
N SER A 159 7.83 3.27 -40.91
CA SER A 159 6.52 3.78 -40.50
C SER A 159 5.89 4.60 -41.63
N SER A 160 4.57 4.54 -41.77
CA SER A 160 3.83 5.43 -42.67
C SER A 160 4.03 6.91 -42.35
N THR A 161 4.52 7.20 -41.15
CA THR A 161 4.87 8.55 -40.68
C THR A 161 6.38 8.80 -40.59
N LYS A 162 7.24 7.87 -41.04
CA LYS A 162 8.71 7.99 -40.99
C LYS A 162 9.23 8.53 -39.65
N SER A 163 9.10 7.71 -38.60
CA SER A 163 9.34 8.12 -37.22
C SER A 163 10.70 8.82 -37.05
N GLY A 164 10.69 10.02 -36.47
CA GLY A 164 11.90 10.80 -36.19
C GLY A 164 12.32 11.81 -37.26
N ASP A 165 11.60 11.95 -38.39
CA ASP A 165 11.90 12.96 -39.42
C ASP A 165 11.21 14.32 -39.19
N GLY A 166 10.49 14.46 -38.06
CA GLY A 166 9.75 15.66 -37.69
C GLY A 166 8.47 15.89 -38.50
N SER A 167 8.03 14.90 -39.28
CA SER A 167 6.84 14.99 -40.14
C SER A 167 5.90 13.80 -39.93
N GLY A 168 4.66 13.92 -40.45
CA GLY A 168 3.61 12.92 -40.27
C GLY A 168 2.78 13.13 -38.99
N SER A 169 1.55 12.63 -39.02
CA SER A 169 0.66 12.64 -37.86
C SER A 169 -0.07 11.32 -37.74
N VAL A 170 -0.11 10.80 -36.52
CA VAL A 170 -0.97 9.66 -36.15
C VAL A 170 -2.03 10.23 -35.21
N ASN A 171 -3.29 9.89 -35.46
CA ASN A 171 -4.36 10.24 -34.54
C ASN A 171 -4.39 9.23 -33.37
N ALA A 172 -3.43 9.36 -32.47
CA ALA A 172 -3.32 8.55 -31.26
C ALA A 172 -2.82 9.41 -30.10
N ASP A 173 -3.46 9.25 -28.95
CA ASP A 173 -3.03 9.89 -27.71
C ASP A 173 -2.10 8.94 -26.94
N ILE A 174 -0.92 9.44 -26.55
CA ILE A 174 0.07 8.69 -25.75
C ILE A 174 0.23 9.41 -24.41
N ALA A 175 -0.01 8.69 -23.31
CA ALA A 175 0.25 9.18 -21.97
C ALA A 175 1.59 8.64 -21.45
N ILE A 176 2.51 9.54 -21.11
CA ILE A 176 3.80 9.22 -20.49
C ILE A 176 3.72 9.50 -19.00
N LEU A 177 3.80 8.44 -18.17
CA LEU A 177 3.78 8.53 -16.71
C LEU A 177 5.23 8.43 -16.22
N ASP A 178 5.90 9.57 -16.14
CA ASP A 178 7.34 9.65 -15.86
C ASP A 178 7.68 10.93 -15.08
N THR A 179 8.94 11.37 -15.06
CA THR A 179 9.42 12.58 -14.36
C THR A 179 8.87 13.89 -14.91
N GLY A 180 8.30 13.87 -16.11
CA GLY A 180 7.76 15.03 -16.81
C GLY A 180 8.21 15.06 -18.27
N ILE A 181 7.91 16.13 -18.98
CA ILE A 181 8.45 16.40 -20.33
C ILE A 181 8.89 17.86 -20.37
N ASP A 182 10.05 18.17 -20.94
CA ASP A 182 10.45 19.56 -21.22
C ASP A 182 9.41 20.21 -22.15
N LEU A 183 8.61 21.12 -21.58
CA LEU A 183 7.49 21.75 -22.27
C LEU A 183 7.95 22.77 -23.33
N ASN A 184 9.24 23.11 -23.37
CA ASN A 184 9.82 24.02 -24.35
C ASN A 184 10.76 23.32 -25.35
N HIS A 185 10.83 21.99 -25.34
CA HIS A 185 11.71 21.24 -26.22
C HIS A 185 11.29 21.42 -27.70
N PRO A 186 12.19 21.83 -28.61
CA PRO A 186 11.82 22.18 -29.98
C PRO A 186 11.26 21.01 -30.80
N ASP A 187 11.61 19.78 -30.43
CA ASP A 187 11.19 18.55 -31.13
C ASP A 187 9.97 17.86 -30.51
N LEU A 188 9.45 18.33 -29.36
CA LEU A 188 8.31 17.72 -28.68
C LEU A 188 7.09 18.63 -28.69
N ASN A 189 5.92 18.05 -28.92
CA ASN A 189 4.65 18.75 -28.92
C ASN A 189 3.71 18.17 -27.86
N VAL A 190 3.78 18.70 -26.64
CA VAL A 190 2.96 18.23 -25.51
C VAL A 190 1.55 18.80 -25.60
N TYR A 191 0.56 17.94 -25.89
CA TYR A 191 -0.84 18.34 -26.02
C TYR A 191 -1.50 18.69 -24.67
N LYS A 192 -1.25 17.88 -23.64
CA LYS A 192 -1.81 18.06 -22.29
C LYS A 192 -0.80 17.60 -21.24
N GLN A 193 -0.81 18.23 -20.08
CA GLN A 193 0.08 17.93 -18.97
C GLN A 193 -0.67 17.92 -17.64
N VAL A 194 -0.26 17.04 -16.73
CA VAL A 194 -0.74 16.93 -15.34
C VAL A 194 0.44 16.49 -14.48
N THR A 195 0.61 17.10 -13.31
CA THR A 195 1.57 16.65 -12.31
C THR A 195 0.86 16.09 -11.09
N PHE A 196 1.39 14.99 -10.56
CA PHE A 196 1.01 14.40 -9.28
C PHE A 196 2.12 14.56 -8.21
N VAL A 197 3.21 15.25 -8.55
CA VAL A 197 4.33 15.49 -7.62
C VAL A 197 3.97 16.66 -6.70
N PRO A 198 3.90 16.45 -5.37
CA PRO A 198 3.54 17.51 -4.44
C PRO A 198 4.47 18.73 -4.53
N GLY A 199 3.89 19.93 -4.55
CA GLY A 199 4.63 21.19 -4.61
C GLY A 199 5.02 21.66 -6.01
N THR A 200 4.69 20.89 -7.05
CA THR A 200 4.87 21.31 -8.45
C THR A 200 3.55 21.85 -9.04
N SER A 201 3.64 22.72 -10.03
CA SER A 201 2.48 23.37 -10.68
C SER A 201 2.26 22.91 -12.13
N ASN A 202 3.22 22.22 -12.72
CA ASN A 202 3.16 21.65 -14.06
C ASN A 202 4.01 20.37 -14.14
N ALA A 203 3.89 19.64 -15.23
CA ALA A 203 4.67 18.43 -15.53
C ALA A 203 5.95 18.73 -16.33
N ASN A 204 6.58 19.88 -16.10
CA ASN A 204 7.87 20.17 -16.72
C ASN A 204 8.94 19.29 -16.08
N ASP A 205 9.72 18.61 -16.92
CA ASP A 205 10.72 17.64 -16.46
C ASP A 205 11.84 18.31 -15.66
N ASP A 206 12.18 17.75 -14.50
CA ASP A 206 13.27 18.17 -13.63
C ASP A 206 14.37 17.11 -13.45
N ASP A 207 14.24 15.95 -14.09
CA ASP A 207 15.21 14.84 -14.08
C ASP A 207 15.80 14.57 -15.48
N GLY A 208 14.98 14.68 -16.52
CA GLY A 208 15.35 14.44 -17.92
C GLY A 208 14.96 13.05 -18.45
N HIS A 209 14.61 12.10 -17.58
CA HIS A 209 14.20 10.76 -17.99
C HIS A 209 12.91 10.78 -18.83
N GLY A 210 11.88 11.47 -18.36
CA GLY A 210 10.60 11.53 -19.06
C GLY A 210 10.69 12.24 -20.42
N THR A 211 11.51 13.29 -20.54
CA THR A 211 11.80 13.94 -21.83
C THR A 211 12.49 12.98 -22.80
N ALA A 212 13.42 12.17 -22.31
CA ALA A 212 14.11 11.16 -23.12
C ALA A 212 13.21 9.98 -23.50
N VAL A 213 12.19 9.64 -22.70
CA VAL A 213 11.17 8.63 -23.03
C VAL A 213 10.17 9.17 -24.06
N ALA A 214 9.88 10.46 -24.04
CA ALA A 214 8.91 11.10 -24.93
C ALA A 214 9.44 11.34 -26.37
N GLY A 215 10.76 11.46 -26.54
CA GLY A 215 11.42 11.61 -27.84
C GLY A 215 11.79 10.27 -28.49
#